data_AF-A0A3N9MRH1-F1
#
_entry.id   AF-A0A3N9MRH1-F1
#
_cell.length_a   1.000
_cell.length_b   1.000
_cell.length_c   1.000
_cell.angle_alpha   90.00
_cell.angle_beta   90.00
_cell.angle_gamma   90.00
#
_symmetry.space_group_name_H-M   'P 1'
#
loop_
_entity.id
_entity.type
_entity.pdbx_description
1 polymer ?
#
loop_
_entity_poly.entity_id
_entity_poly.type
_entity_poly.pdbx_seq_one_letter_code
_entity_poly.pdbx_strand_id
1 'polypeptide(L)'
;MKRICLFAAYDPDGIIDDYVIHYLKELSQYANVHYLADCDMSGEQLSKIAPFTLSASAYKHGKYDFGAWSELINRIGWEEIEKYDELILANDSQYLVGDIGPYLTTMENRKLDFWAGLAVCEEYLGGRIPLEQFIESRNILTIPFTFVSSFLVLSKELFSKAFIQNFFAEITPVENRLQVYEKYELGLSRLILRHKIKYGTYIEDLYTHS
;
A
#
# COMPACT_ATOMS: atom_id res chain seq x y z
N MET A 1 0.69 -19.18 2.79
CA MET A 1 0.24 -18.22 1.76
C MET A 1 1.45 -17.65 1.04
N LYS A 2 1.40 -17.49 -0.28
CA LYS A 2 2.48 -16.90 -1.08
C LYS A 2 2.14 -15.45 -1.43
N ARG A 3 2.96 -14.51 -1.00
CA ARG A 3 2.71 -13.06 -1.16
C ARG A 3 3.71 -12.42 -2.12
N ILE A 4 3.24 -11.47 -2.92
CA ILE A 4 4.08 -10.53 -3.66
C ILE A 4 3.95 -9.15 -3.01
N CYS A 5 5.07 -8.46 -2.82
CA CYS A 5 5.09 -7.10 -2.29
C CYS A 5 5.65 -6.15 -3.32
N LEU A 6 4.90 -5.11 -3.67
CA LEU A 6 5.35 -3.98 -4.47
C LEU A 6 5.68 -2.84 -3.52
N PHE A 7 6.97 -2.56 -3.38
CA PHE A 7 7.49 -1.58 -2.45
C PHE A 7 7.86 -0.30 -3.21
N ALA A 8 7.13 0.77 -2.94
CA ALA A 8 7.41 2.09 -3.47
C ALA A 8 8.35 2.86 -2.55
N ALA A 9 9.29 3.60 -3.13
CA ALA A 9 10.24 4.39 -2.35
C ALA A 9 10.51 5.76 -2.97
N TYR A 10 11.05 6.67 -2.18
CA TYR A 10 11.55 7.95 -2.65
C TYR A 10 12.58 8.50 -1.66
N ASP A 11 13.74 8.89 -2.18
CA ASP A 11 14.72 9.64 -1.40
C ASP A 11 15.28 10.80 -2.24
N PRO A 12 15.29 12.04 -1.70
CA PRO A 12 15.77 13.21 -2.45
C PRO A 12 17.27 13.16 -2.76
N ASP A 13 18.06 12.42 -1.98
CA ASP A 13 19.50 12.26 -2.14
C ASP A 13 19.87 10.93 -2.83
N GLY A 14 18.86 10.13 -3.22
CA GLY A 14 19.05 8.83 -3.86
C GLY A 14 19.67 7.78 -2.93
N ILE A 15 19.44 7.90 -1.63
CA ILE A 15 19.98 7.02 -0.59
C ILE A 15 18.90 6.04 -0.10
N ILE A 16 19.31 4.80 0.17
CA ILE A 16 18.48 3.85 0.91
C ILE A 16 18.92 3.88 2.37
N ASP A 17 18.03 4.41 3.22
CA ASP A 17 18.21 4.49 4.67
C ASP A 17 18.14 3.11 5.36
N ASP A 18 18.81 3.00 6.51
CA ASP A 18 18.87 1.76 7.29
C ASP A 18 17.49 1.23 7.71
N TYR A 19 16.52 2.12 7.95
CA TYR A 19 15.16 1.69 8.30
C TYR A 19 14.46 1.03 7.11
N VAL A 20 14.71 1.48 5.87
CA VAL A 20 14.18 0.86 4.65
C VAL A 20 14.81 -0.52 4.46
N ILE A 21 16.12 -0.65 4.69
CA ILE A 21 16.82 -1.95 4.65
C ILE A 21 16.22 -2.90 5.68
N HIS A 22 16.00 -2.45 6.91
CA HIS A 22 15.36 -3.24 7.96
C HIS A 22 13.95 -3.67 7.55
N TYR A 23 13.14 -2.74 7.02
CA TYR A 23 11.78 -3.02 6.59
C TYR A 23 11.74 -4.07 5.47
N LEU A 24 12.57 -3.93 4.43
CA LEU A 24 12.66 -4.88 3.32
C LEU A 24 13.14 -6.25 3.79
N LYS A 25 14.11 -6.29 4.72
CA LYS A 25 14.57 -7.54 5.33
C LYS A 25 13.42 -8.28 6.04
N GLU A 26 12.64 -7.59 6.86
CA GLU A 26 11.48 -8.19 7.55
C GLU A 26 10.41 -8.65 6.54
N LEU A 27 10.06 -7.81 5.56
CA LEU A 27 9.09 -8.16 4.51
C LEU A 27 9.52 -9.39 3.69
N SER A 28 10.81 -9.49 3.35
CA SER A 28 11.34 -10.58 2.52
C SER A 28 11.16 -11.98 3.12
N GLN A 29 10.94 -12.07 4.43
CA GLN A 29 10.65 -13.33 5.12
C GLN A 29 9.22 -13.84 4.83
N TYR A 30 8.31 -12.94 4.43
CA TYR A 30 6.88 -13.24 4.25
C TYR A 30 6.35 -12.98 2.84
N ALA A 31 7.12 -12.29 2.00
CA ALA A 31 6.73 -11.91 0.65
C ALA A 31 7.92 -11.88 -0.31
N ASN A 32 7.64 -12.12 -1.59
CA ASN A 32 8.56 -11.81 -2.67
C ASN A 32 8.50 -10.31 -2.99
N VAL A 33 9.55 -9.57 -2.65
CA VAL A 33 9.55 -8.10 -2.72
C VAL A 33 10.12 -7.60 -4.04
N HIS A 34 9.39 -6.70 -4.71
CA HIS A 34 9.85 -5.90 -5.83
C HIS A 34 9.90 -4.44 -5.40
N TYR A 35 11.05 -3.80 -5.57
CA TYR A 35 11.31 -2.44 -5.14
C TYR A 35 11.41 -1.48 -6.32
N LEU A 36 10.74 -0.33 -6.22
CA LEU A 36 10.88 0.77 -7.16
C LEU A 36 10.89 2.12 -6.43
N ALA A 37 11.97 2.89 -6.63
CA ALA A 37 12.07 4.26 -6.15
C ALA A 37 11.81 5.30 -7.26
N ASP A 38 11.01 6.34 -6.95
CA ASP A 38 10.73 7.50 -7.82
C ASP A 38 11.85 8.56 -7.76
N CYS A 39 13.10 8.11 -7.87
CA CYS A 39 14.29 8.94 -7.86
C CYS A 39 15.45 8.20 -8.53
N ASP A 40 16.54 8.89 -8.80
CA ASP A 40 17.76 8.23 -9.28
C ASP A 40 18.54 7.67 -8.08
N MET A 41 18.97 6.41 -8.16
CA MET A 41 19.84 5.79 -7.15
C MET A 41 21.01 5.09 -7.83
N SER A 42 22.15 5.04 -7.16
CA SER A 42 23.31 4.30 -7.66
C SER A 42 23.11 2.78 -7.52
N GLY A 43 23.84 2.00 -8.32
CA GLY A 43 23.86 0.55 -8.17
C GLY A 43 24.38 0.10 -6.80
N GLU A 44 25.23 0.89 -6.15
CA GLU A 44 25.70 0.63 -4.78
C GLU A 44 24.55 0.71 -3.77
N GLN A 45 23.67 1.71 -3.88
CA GLN A 45 22.49 1.83 -3.02
C GLN A 45 21.56 0.62 -3.23
N LEU A 46 21.22 0.30 -4.47
CA LEU A 46 20.37 -0.87 -4.78
C LEU A 46 20.99 -2.20 -4.32
N SER A 47 22.31 -2.31 -4.31
CA SER A 47 23.01 -3.51 -3.83
C SER A 47 22.81 -3.76 -2.34
N LYS A 48 22.52 -2.72 -1.54
CA LYS A 48 22.21 -2.87 -0.10
C LYS A 48 20.96 -3.71 0.17
N ILE A 49 20.00 -3.69 -0.76
CA ILE A 49 18.69 -4.37 -0.62
C ILE A 49 18.55 -5.60 -1.51
N ALA A 50 19.50 -5.86 -2.40
CA ALA A 50 19.50 -7.02 -3.30
C ALA A 50 19.24 -8.37 -2.60
N PRO A 51 19.75 -8.64 -1.38
CA PRO A 51 19.43 -9.89 -0.67
C PRO A 51 17.95 -10.05 -0.26
N PHE A 52 17.18 -8.96 -0.24
CA PHE A 52 15.81 -8.91 0.29
C PHE A 52 14.76 -8.68 -0.81
N THR A 53 15.18 -8.48 -2.05
CA THR A 53 14.30 -8.16 -3.18
C THR A 53 14.52 -9.09 -4.36
N LEU A 54 13.46 -9.47 -5.06
CA LEU A 54 13.55 -10.17 -6.35
C LEU A 54 13.97 -9.22 -7.48
N SER A 55 13.57 -7.96 -7.40
CA SER A 55 14.05 -6.90 -8.30
C SER A 55 14.07 -5.58 -7.57
N ALA A 56 15.07 -4.76 -7.85
CA ALA A 56 15.14 -3.39 -7.37
C ALA A 56 15.52 -2.47 -8.54
N SER A 57 14.81 -1.35 -8.66
CA SER A 57 15.12 -0.32 -9.64
C SER A 57 14.81 1.07 -9.09
N ALA A 58 15.44 2.08 -9.65
CA ALA A 58 15.24 3.47 -9.26
C ALA A 58 15.36 4.33 -10.52
N TYR A 59 14.30 5.08 -10.80
CA TYR A 59 14.29 6.09 -11.86
C TYR A 59 13.13 7.05 -11.61
N LYS A 60 13.33 8.30 -12.01
CA LYS A 60 12.29 9.33 -11.87
C LYS A 60 11.14 9.06 -12.84
N HIS A 61 9.96 8.74 -12.31
CA HIS A 61 8.71 8.60 -13.06
C HIS A 61 7.67 9.67 -12.68
N GLY A 62 7.81 10.37 -11.56
CA GLY A 62 6.99 11.54 -11.17
C GLY A 62 5.53 11.20 -10.88
N LYS A 63 5.28 9.98 -10.39
CA LYS A 63 3.93 9.42 -10.17
C LYS A 63 3.70 8.98 -8.72
N TYR A 64 4.66 9.27 -7.83
CA TYR A 64 4.59 8.91 -6.41
C TYR A 64 4.44 7.39 -6.19
N ASP A 65 4.00 6.99 -5.01
CA ASP A 65 3.86 5.59 -4.58
C ASP A 65 2.91 4.78 -5.47
N PHE A 66 1.73 5.32 -5.78
CA PHE A 66 0.80 4.73 -6.74
C PHE A 66 1.45 4.51 -8.11
N GLY A 67 2.27 5.46 -8.54
CA GLY A 67 3.10 5.37 -9.73
C GLY A 67 4.06 4.18 -9.72
N ALA A 68 4.81 4.03 -8.64
CA ALA A 68 5.77 2.94 -8.49
C ALA A 68 5.06 1.57 -8.51
N TRP A 69 3.91 1.43 -7.83
CA TRP A 69 3.12 0.21 -7.90
C TRP A 69 2.60 -0.08 -9.32
N SER A 70 2.08 0.94 -10.02
CA SER A 70 1.64 0.81 -11.42
C SER A 70 2.78 0.37 -12.35
N GLU A 71 3.96 0.98 -12.24
CA GLU A 71 5.14 0.63 -13.02
C GLU A 71 5.62 -0.80 -12.75
N LEU A 72 5.66 -1.21 -11.47
CA LEU A 72 5.99 -2.57 -11.10
C LEU A 72 4.98 -3.58 -11.65
N ILE A 73 3.68 -3.29 -11.56
CA ILE A 73 2.61 -4.10 -12.15
C ILE A 73 2.83 -4.25 -13.67
N ASN A 74 3.11 -3.16 -14.37
CA ASN A 74 3.33 -3.18 -15.82
C ASN A 74 4.57 -4.00 -16.22
N ARG A 75 5.62 -3.98 -15.39
CA ARG A 75 6.87 -4.73 -15.63
C ARG A 75 6.73 -6.21 -15.34
N ILE A 76 6.04 -6.56 -14.26
CA ILE A 76 5.86 -7.95 -13.80
C ILE A 76 4.76 -8.63 -14.62
N GLY A 77 3.68 -7.90 -14.91
CA GLY A 77 2.50 -8.39 -15.60
C GLY A 77 1.52 -9.10 -14.66
N TRP A 78 0.23 -8.91 -14.90
CA TRP A 78 -0.83 -9.53 -14.08
C TRP A 78 -0.77 -11.06 -14.09
N GLU A 79 -0.37 -11.69 -15.20
CA GLU A 79 -0.22 -13.15 -15.29
C GLU A 79 0.77 -13.71 -14.23
N GLU A 80 1.87 -13.01 -13.97
CA GLU A 80 2.83 -13.39 -12.95
C GLU A 80 2.33 -13.06 -11.54
N ILE A 81 1.67 -11.91 -11.36
CA ILE A 81 1.07 -11.48 -10.08
C ILE A 81 -0.02 -12.47 -9.63
N GLU A 82 -0.81 -12.99 -10.57
CA GLU A 82 -1.88 -13.96 -10.30
C GLU A 82 -1.37 -15.34 -9.83
N LYS A 83 -0.05 -15.58 -9.84
CA LYS A 83 0.57 -16.77 -9.21
C LYS A 83 0.71 -16.64 -7.69
N TYR A 84 0.37 -15.48 -7.12
CA TYR A 84 0.39 -15.20 -5.69
C TYR A 84 -1.02 -15.21 -5.10
N ASP A 85 -1.11 -15.41 -3.80
CA ASP A 85 -2.36 -15.42 -3.04
C ASP A 85 -2.75 -14.00 -2.57
N GLU A 86 -1.74 -13.14 -2.32
CA GLU A 86 -1.92 -11.75 -1.89
C GLU A 86 -0.92 -10.83 -2.59
N LEU A 87 -1.38 -9.61 -2.87
CA LEU A 87 -0.61 -8.46 -3.32
C LEU A 87 -0.50 -7.45 -2.18
N ILE A 88 0.70 -7.24 -1.66
CA ILE A 88 1.04 -6.18 -0.71
C ILE A 88 1.51 -4.96 -1.50
N LEU A 89 0.95 -3.80 -1.18
CA LEU A 89 1.41 -2.49 -1.63
C LEU A 89 1.93 -1.76 -0.39
N ALA A 90 3.22 -1.52 -0.35
CA ALA A 90 3.87 -0.84 0.76
C ALA A 90 4.73 0.31 0.25
N ASN A 91 5.01 1.28 1.11
CA ASN A 91 5.94 2.35 0.83
C ASN A 91 6.83 2.69 2.04
N ASP A 92 7.86 3.50 1.80
CA ASP A 92 8.83 3.97 2.80
C ASP A 92 8.36 5.18 3.62
N SER A 93 7.09 5.61 3.50
CA SER A 93 6.57 6.74 4.28
C SER A 93 6.35 6.44 5.78
N GLN A 94 6.65 5.23 6.21
CA GLN A 94 6.49 4.77 7.59
C GLN A 94 7.69 3.94 8.06
N TYR A 95 7.86 3.89 9.37
CA TYR A 95 8.84 3.04 10.04
C TYR A 95 8.16 1.73 10.46
N LEU A 96 8.77 0.61 10.10
CA LEU A 96 8.44 -0.66 10.74
C LEU A 96 9.01 -0.64 12.18
N VAL A 97 8.14 -0.77 13.17
CA VAL A 97 8.52 -0.88 14.58
C VAL A 97 8.20 -2.30 15.06
N GLY A 98 9.24 -3.07 15.35
CA GLY A 98 9.09 -4.46 15.79
C GLY A 98 8.94 -5.44 14.62
N ASP A 99 8.28 -6.57 14.90
CA ASP A 99 8.11 -7.68 13.95
C ASP A 99 6.83 -7.52 13.12
N ILE A 100 6.94 -7.69 11.80
CA ILE A 100 5.81 -7.65 10.87
C ILE A 100 4.98 -8.94 10.86
N GLY A 101 5.54 -10.07 11.30
CA GLY A 101 4.90 -11.38 11.32
C GLY A 101 3.58 -11.40 12.09
N PRO A 102 3.51 -10.90 13.35
CA PRO A 102 2.26 -10.79 14.09
C PRO A 102 1.21 -9.91 13.41
N TYR A 103 1.65 -8.82 12.78
CA TYR A 103 0.77 -7.91 12.03
C TYR A 103 0.12 -8.62 10.83
N LEU A 104 0.91 -9.32 10.02
CA LEU A 104 0.42 -10.14 8.89
C LEU A 104 -0.48 -11.29 9.37
N THR A 105 -0.05 -12.04 10.39
CA THR A 105 -0.78 -13.21 10.91
C THR A 105 -2.14 -12.81 11.47
N THR A 106 -2.21 -11.68 12.17
CA THR A 106 -3.47 -11.17 12.73
C THR A 106 -4.48 -10.90 11.62
N MET A 107 -4.04 -10.25 10.53
CA MET A 107 -4.93 -9.91 9.41
C MET A 107 -5.29 -11.11 8.54
N GLU A 108 -4.35 -12.04 8.33
CA GLU A 108 -4.59 -13.30 7.60
C GLU A 108 -5.73 -14.11 8.23
N ASN A 109 -5.79 -14.18 9.56
CA ASN A 109 -6.84 -14.90 10.28
C ASN A 109 -8.26 -14.34 10.09
N ARG A 110 -8.39 -13.07 9.65
CA ARG A 110 -9.68 -12.42 9.41
C ARG A 110 -10.31 -12.78 8.06
N LYS A 111 -9.53 -13.39 7.15
CA LYS A 111 -9.97 -13.84 5.82
C LYS A 111 -10.65 -12.70 5.04
N LEU A 112 -9.95 -11.57 4.90
CA LEU A 112 -10.42 -10.37 4.22
C LEU A 112 -9.96 -10.37 2.76
N ASP A 113 -10.72 -9.73 1.88
CA ASP A 113 -10.32 -9.51 0.48
C ASP A 113 -9.43 -8.26 0.35
N PHE A 114 -9.58 -7.31 1.28
CA PHE A 114 -8.79 -6.09 1.36
C PHE A 114 -8.45 -5.78 2.82
N TRP A 115 -7.26 -5.29 3.10
CA TRP A 115 -7.00 -4.67 4.39
C TRP A 115 -5.87 -3.64 4.36
N ALA A 116 -5.88 -2.76 5.36
CA ALA A 116 -4.87 -1.73 5.56
C ALA A 116 -4.42 -1.65 7.02
N GLY A 117 -3.34 -0.92 7.30
CA GLY A 117 -2.90 -0.68 8.68
C GLY A 117 -3.93 0.10 9.49
N LEU A 118 -4.45 1.18 8.91
CA LEU A 118 -5.48 2.01 9.54
C LEU A 118 -6.32 2.73 8.49
N ALA A 119 -7.43 3.32 8.94
CA ALA A 119 -8.25 4.22 8.15
C ALA A 119 -8.32 5.58 8.82
N VAL A 120 -8.48 6.62 8.01
CA VAL A 120 -8.65 8.01 8.45
C VAL A 120 -9.89 8.62 7.82
N CYS A 121 -10.40 9.67 8.45
CA CYS A 121 -11.42 10.53 7.87
C CYS A 121 -11.04 11.98 8.17
N GLU A 122 -10.59 12.72 7.16
CA GLU A 122 -10.05 14.09 7.30
C GLU A 122 -11.03 15.06 7.98
N GLU A 123 -12.34 14.88 7.78
CA GLU A 123 -13.38 15.73 8.38
C GLU A 123 -13.82 15.28 9.78
N TYR A 124 -13.32 14.15 10.29
CA TYR A 124 -13.64 13.71 11.63
C TYR A 124 -12.80 14.51 12.64
N LEU A 125 -13.43 15.00 13.71
CA LEU A 125 -12.78 15.74 14.80
C LEU A 125 -13.27 15.26 16.18
N GLY A 126 -13.77 14.03 16.26
CA GLY A 126 -14.44 13.50 17.44
C GLY A 126 -13.54 12.75 18.43
N GLY A 127 -12.22 12.84 18.28
CA GLY A 127 -11.26 12.07 19.07
C GLY A 127 -11.14 10.63 18.60
N ARG A 128 -11.27 9.68 19.53
CA ARG A 128 -11.21 8.23 19.28
C ARG A 128 -12.62 7.66 19.15
N ILE A 129 -12.85 6.86 18.11
CA ILE A 129 -14.09 6.09 17.93
C ILE A 129 -13.78 4.72 17.30
N PRO A 130 -14.41 3.62 17.74
CA PRO A 130 -14.34 2.34 17.05
C PRO A 130 -14.78 2.49 15.58
N LEU A 131 -14.01 1.90 14.66
CA LEU A 131 -14.23 2.03 13.22
C LEU A 131 -15.62 1.53 12.80
N GLU A 132 -16.07 0.40 13.35
CA GLU A 132 -17.41 -0.15 13.11
C GLU A 132 -18.50 0.86 13.48
N GLN A 133 -18.41 1.44 14.68
CA GLN A 133 -19.35 2.46 15.15
C GLN A 133 -19.33 3.71 14.25
N PHE A 134 -18.15 4.14 13.79
CA PHE A 134 -18.05 5.27 12.87
C PHE A 134 -18.76 5.00 11.54
N ILE A 135 -18.52 3.82 10.95
CA ILE A 135 -19.12 3.40 9.68
C ILE A 135 -20.63 3.25 9.80
N GLU A 136 -21.14 2.72 10.92
CA GLU A 136 -22.58 2.60 11.16
C GLU A 136 -23.27 3.96 11.31
N SER A 137 -22.56 4.95 11.87
CA SER A 137 -23.12 6.26 12.16
C SER A 137 -23.16 7.22 10.96
N ARG A 138 -22.48 6.89 9.86
CA ARG A 138 -22.25 7.82 8.73
C ARG A 138 -22.23 7.11 7.38
N ASN A 139 -22.66 7.81 6.34
CA ASN A 139 -22.41 7.32 4.99
C ASN A 139 -20.96 7.59 4.57
N ILE A 140 -20.07 6.62 4.80
CA ILE A 140 -18.64 6.73 4.48
C ILE A 140 -18.35 6.93 2.97
N LEU A 141 -19.32 6.69 2.09
CA LEU A 141 -19.17 6.95 0.65
C LEU A 141 -19.26 8.44 0.29
N THR A 142 -19.79 9.27 1.18
CA THR A 142 -20.02 10.70 0.94
C THR A 142 -19.08 11.61 1.73
N ILE A 143 -18.14 11.05 2.47
CA ILE A 143 -17.15 11.77 3.29
C ILE A 143 -15.72 11.34 2.90
N PRO A 144 -14.67 12.11 3.25
CA PRO A 144 -13.29 11.78 2.92
C PRO A 144 -12.73 10.69 3.83
N PHE A 145 -13.33 9.50 3.77
CA PHE A 145 -12.85 8.30 4.44
C PHE A 145 -11.86 7.55 3.55
N THR A 146 -10.65 7.30 4.05
CA THR A 146 -9.61 6.57 3.30
C THR A 146 -8.95 5.49 4.13
N PHE A 147 -8.55 4.42 3.45
CA PHE A 147 -7.55 3.49 3.96
C PHE A 147 -6.17 4.06 3.66
N VAL A 148 -5.32 4.16 4.68
CA VAL A 148 -4.02 4.81 4.52
C VAL A 148 -3.13 3.97 3.61
N SER A 149 -2.61 4.58 2.54
CA SER A 149 -1.87 3.87 1.47
C SER A 149 -0.45 3.43 1.84
N SER A 150 0.02 3.64 3.07
CA SER A 150 1.36 3.23 3.49
C SER A 150 1.53 1.70 3.53
N PHE A 151 0.44 0.97 3.78
CA PHE A 151 0.40 -0.50 3.73
C PHE A 151 -1.00 -0.98 3.39
N LEU A 152 -1.16 -1.54 2.19
CA LEU A 152 -2.41 -2.11 1.69
C LEU A 152 -2.17 -3.56 1.26
N VAL A 153 -3.15 -4.41 1.48
CA VAL A 153 -3.12 -5.81 1.03
C VAL A 153 -4.41 -6.15 0.32
N LEU A 154 -4.26 -6.76 -0.85
CA LEU A 154 -5.34 -7.22 -1.70
C LEU A 154 -5.22 -8.73 -1.86
N SER A 155 -6.30 -9.46 -1.65
CA SER A 155 -6.36 -10.89 -1.97
C SER A 155 -6.35 -11.11 -3.48
N LYS A 156 -6.02 -12.34 -3.89
CA LYS A 156 -6.15 -12.76 -5.29
C LYS A 156 -7.53 -12.53 -5.86
N GLU A 157 -8.59 -12.83 -5.12
CA GLU A 157 -9.94 -12.57 -5.62
C GLU A 157 -10.16 -11.09 -5.94
N LEU A 158 -9.56 -10.18 -5.18
CA LEU A 158 -9.68 -8.75 -5.37
C LEU A 158 -8.77 -8.21 -6.48
N PHE A 159 -7.46 -8.49 -6.45
CA PHE A 159 -6.54 -7.89 -7.42
C PHE A 159 -6.75 -8.43 -8.84
N SER A 160 -7.37 -9.60 -9.00
CA SER A 160 -7.82 -10.12 -10.31
C SER A 160 -9.10 -9.46 -10.84
N LYS A 161 -9.73 -8.55 -10.09
CA LYS A 161 -10.93 -7.83 -10.58
C LYS A 161 -10.51 -6.75 -11.58
N ALA A 162 -11.25 -6.68 -12.69
CA ALA A 162 -11.02 -5.69 -13.74
C ALA A 162 -11.00 -4.24 -13.22
N PHE A 163 -11.84 -3.89 -12.23
CA PHE A 163 -11.84 -2.53 -11.69
C PHE A 163 -10.57 -2.18 -10.90
N ILE A 164 -9.89 -3.18 -10.30
CA ILE A 164 -8.58 -2.99 -9.66
C ILE A 164 -7.50 -2.86 -10.71
N GLN A 165 -7.48 -3.76 -11.70
CA GLN A 165 -6.48 -3.73 -12.75
C GLN A 165 -6.56 -2.43 -13.58
N ASN A 166 -7.78 -1.99 -13.91
CA ASN A 166 -8.02 -0.71 -14.59
C ASN A 166 -7.59 0.48 -13.73
N PHE A 167 -7.86 0.46 -12.42
CA PHE A 167 -7.40 1.53 -11.53
C PHE A 167 -5.87 1.70 -11.60
N PHE A 168 -5.10 0.63 -11.55
CA PHE A 168 -3.64 0.71 -11.65
C PHE A 168 -3.14 1.07 -13.05
N ALA A 169 -3.88 0.69 -14.10
CA ALA A 169 -3.56 1.04 -15.49
C ALA A 169 -3.79 2.53 -15.81
N GLU A 170 -4.68 3.21 -15.07
CA GLU A 170 -5.04 4.61 -15.27
C GLU A 170 -4.19 5.60 -14.43
N ILE A 171 -3.22 5.10 -13.67
CA ILE A 171 -2.32 5.95 -12.87
C ILE A 171 -1.43 6.79 -13.78
N THR A 172 -1.47 8.10 -13.56
CA THR A 172 -0.81 9.13 -14.37
C THR A 172 -0.11 10.15 -13.46
N PRO A 173 0.85 10.94 -13.97
CA PRO A 173 1.45 12.00 -13.17
C PRO A 173 0.41 13.01 -12.71
N VAL A 174 0.54 13.46 -11.46
CA VAL A 174 -0.29 14.51 -10.86
C VAL A 174 0.60 15.62 -10.29
N GLU A 175 0.06 16.82 -10.17
CA GLU A 175 0.87 18.01 -9.87
C GLU A 175 1.44 18.02 -8.45
N ASN A 176 0.71 17.45 -7.48
CA ASN A 176 1.10 17.50 -6.07
C ASN A 176 0.49 16.34 -5.26
N ARG A 177 0.97 16.18 -4.02
CA ARG A 177 0.54 15.11 -3.10
C ARG A 177 -0.96 15.16 -2.76
N LEU A 178 -1.58 16.35 -2.75
CA LEU A 178 -3.02 16.45 -2.50
C LEU A 178 -3.81 15.78 -3.62
N GLN A 179 -3.40 15.94 -4.88
CA GLN A 179 -4.03 15.23 -5.99
C GLN A 179 -3.78 13.71 -5.95
N VAL A 180 -2.64 13.25 -5.43
CA VAL A 180 -2.40 11.81 -5.19
C VAL A 180 -3.44 11.27 -4.22
N TYR A 181 -3.63 11.97 -3.10
CA TYR A 181 -4.65 11.62 -2.11
C TYR A 181 -6.07 11.61 -2.72
N GLU A 182 -6.48 12.71 -3.37
CA GLU A 182 -7.84 12.87 -3.88
C GLU A 182 -8.18 11.86 -5.00
N LYS A 183 -7.24 11.61 -5.92
CA LYS A 183 -7.46 10.72 -7.07
C LYS A 183 -7.23 9.26 -6.74
N TYR A 184 -6.16 8.95 -6.01
CA TYR A 184 -5.69 7.58 -5.88
C TYR A 184 -6.02 6.97 -4.51
N GLU A 185 -5.66 7.61 -3.41
CA GLU A 185 -5.92 7.05 -2.07
C GLU A 185 -7.44 7.02 -1.76
N LEU A 186 -8.11 8.16 -1.94
CA LEU A 186 -9.56 8.27 -1.81
C LEU A 186 -10.28 7.50 -2.93
N GLY A 187 -9.72 7.49 -4.14
CA GLY A 187 -10.26 6.75 -5.28
C GLY A 187 -10.29 5.24 -5.04
N LEU A 188 -9.17 4.65 -4.64
CA LEU A 188 -9.06 3.23 -4.30
C LEU A 188 -9.99 2.89 -3.14
N SER A 189 -9.97 3.68 -2.07
CA SER A 189 -10.86 3.48 -0.92
C SER A 189 -12.33 3.45 -1.33
N ARG A 190 -12.76 4.39 -2.18
CA ARG A 190 -14.13 4.41 -2.73
C ARG A 190 -14.44 3.20 -3.60
N LEU A 191 -13.49 2.68 -4.39
CA LEU A 191 -13.68 1.46 -5.16
C LEU A 191 -13.93 0.26 -4.25
N ILE A 192 -13.11 0.07 -3.22
CA ILE A 192 -13.28 -1.00 -2.22
C ILE A 192 -14.69 -0.93 -1.60
N LEU A 193 -15.11 0.26 -1.17
CA LEU A 193 -16.41 0.46 -0.53
C LEU A 193 -17.59 0.26 -1.48
N ARG A 194 -17.54 0.84 -2.70
CA ARG A 194 -18.64 0.75 -3.68
C ARG A 194 -18.87 -0.67 -4.18
N HIS A 195 -17.80 -1.45 -4.32
CA HIS A 195 -17.87 -2.84 -4.74
C HIS A 195 -18.18 -3.81 -3.58
N LYS A 196 -18.42 -3.29 -2.36
CA LYS A 196 -18.75 -4.07 -1.16
C LYS A 196 -17.73 -5.17 -0.86
N ILE A 197 -16.45 -4.86 -1.08
CA ILE A 197 -15.34 -5.77 -0.81
C ILE A 197 -15.27 -6.06 0.69
N LYS A 198 -14.94 -7.29 1.09
CA LYS A 198 -14.75 -7.63 2.50
C LYS A 198 -13.44 -7.02 3.00
N TYR A 199 -13.52 -5.89 3.69
CA TYR A 199 -12.35 -5.13 4.15
C TYR A 199 -12.15 -5.15 5.67
N GLY A 200 -10.98 -4.72 6.12
CA GLY A 200 -10.69 -4.41 7.52
C GLY A 200 -9.41 -3.60 7.70
N THR A 201 -9.18 -3.12 8.91
CA THR A 201 -7.95 -2.42 9.29
C THR A 201 -7.33 -3.09 10.52
N TYR A 202 -6.00 -3.05 10.64
CA TYR A 202 -5.32 -3.58 11.83
C TYR A 202 -5.65 -2.73 13.06
N ILE A 203 -5.60 -1.41 12.92
CA ILE A 203 -6.10 -0.48 13.93
C ILE A 203 -7.60 -0.29 13.71
N GLU A 204 -8.41 -0.78 14.65
CA GLU A 204 -9.88 -0.81 14.57
C GLU A 204 -10.55 0.44 15.16
N ASP A 205 -9.79 1.51 15.33
CA ASP A 205 -10.24 2.81 15.81
C ASP A 205 -9.86 3.90 14.80
N LEU A 206 -10.75 4.87 14.58
CA LEU A 206 -10.37 6.16 14.00
C LEU A 206 -9.86 7.07 15.09
N TYR A 207 -8.75 7.75 14.79
CA TYR A 207 -8.15 8.77 15.64
C TYR A 207 -8.15 10.10 14.91
N THR A 208 -8.38 11.16 15.68
CA THR A 208 -8.19 12.54 15.24
C THR A 208 -7.41 13.27 16.32
N HIS A 209 -6.48 14.14 15.92
CA HIS A 209 -5.80 15.01 16.87
C HIS A 209 -6.85 15.98 17.44
N SER A 210 -7.19 15.81 18.71
CA SER A 210 -7.92 16.79 19.52
C SER A 210 -6.99 17.91 19.96
#